data_AF-A0A6G3TCW8-F1
#
_entry.id   AF-A0A6G3TCW8-F1
#
_cell.length_a   1.000
_cell.length_b   1.000
_cell.length_c   1.000
_cell.angle_alpha   90.00
_cell.angle_beta   90.00
_cell.angle_gamma   90.00
#
_symmetry.space_group_name_H-M   'P 1'
#
loop_
_entity.id
_entity.type
_entity.pdbx_description
1 polymer ?
#
loop_
_entity_poly.entity_id
_entity_poly.type
_entity_poly.pdbx_seq_one_letter_code
_entity_poly.pdbx_strand_id
1 'polypeptide(L)'
;MTSTEPALQRALDRERAHHEHCRTVLAAMVEGAQEHVVTGEDVSASGADAEVLGYRLRSRAKEMRELPPGPLFFGRLDFAEGEETGRALHIGRLRITEHPAAPPLVVDWRAPVSRAFYQATAGDPRGVAVRRRFGWAPGSRGDAADLTGMEDEHLGRGESRASAIVAREIERPRVGPMRDIAATIQPEQDDLVRAALGSTVCVQGAPGTGKTAVGLHR
;
A
#
# COMPACT_ATOMS: atom_id res chain seq x y z
N MET A 1 14.49 -16.31 -17.25
CA MET A 1 15.40 -15.28 -17.81
C MET A 1 15.98 -14.49 -16.65
N THR A 2 17.24 -14.74 -16.31
CA THR A 2 17.98 -14.02 -15.27
C THR A 2 18.20 -12.58 -15.74
N SER A 3 17.53 -11.63 -15.10
CA SER A 3 17.86 -10.21 -15.28
C SER A 3 19.34 -10.04 -14.96
N THR A 4 20.12 -9.49 -15.89
CA THR A 4 21.53 -9.19 -15.67
C THR A 4 21.65 -8.31 -14.42
N GLU A 5 22.61 -8.58 -13.54
CA GLU A 5 22.83 -7.84 -12.29
C GLU A 5 22.82 -6.29 -12.47
N PRO A 6 23.36 -5.72 -13.56
CA PRO A 6 23.24 -4.29 -13.85
C PRO A 6 21.81 -3.80 -14.14
N ALA A 7 20.95 -4.63 -14.73
CA ALA A 7 19.57 -4.28 -15.04
C ALA A 7 18.70 -4.29 -13.77
N LEU A 8 18.95 -5.23 -12.86
CA LEU A 8 18.30 -5.26 -11.56
C LEU A 8 18.69 -4.04 -10.73
N GLN A 9 19.97 -3.68 -10.69
CA GLN A 9 20.43 -2.51 -9.94
C GLN A 9 19.76 -1.22 -10.44
N ARG A 10 19.71 -0.99 -11.77
CA ARG A 10 19.00 0.15 -12.36
C ARG A 10 17.50 0.15 -12.05
N ALA A 11 16.87 -1.01 -11.95
CA ALA A 11 15.47 -1.10 -11.56
C ALA A 11 15.28 -0.71 -10.09
N LEU A 12 16.11 -1.23 -9.18
CA LEU A 12 16.10 -0.84 -7.78
C LEU A 12 16.35 0.65 -7.61
N ASP A 13 17.36 1.22 -8.28
CA ASP A 13 17.68 2.65 -8.17
C ASP A 13 16.50 3.55 -8.58
N ARG A 14 15.75 3.18 -9.63
CA ARG A 14 14.53 3.90 -10.03
C ARG A 14 13.45 3.85 -8.96
N GLU A 15 13.24 2.67 -8.36
CA GLU A 15 12.22 2.49 -7.32
C GLU A 15 12.63 3.18 -6.01
N ARG A 16 13.93 3.24 -5.70
CA ARG A 16 14.49 4.01 -4.59
C ARG A 16 14.27 5.51 -4.78
N ALA A 17 14.58 6.04 -5.96
CA ALA A 17 14.33 7.45 -6.28
C ALA A 17 12.83 7.79 -6.20
N HIS A 18 11.96 6.92 -6.70
CA HIS A 18 10.51 7.08 -6.58
C HIS A 18 10.06 7.07 -5.10
N HIS A 19 10.64 6.19 -4.28
CA HIS A 19 10.36 6.16 -2.84
C HIS A 19 10.79 7.43 -2.12
N GLU A 20 11.99 7.94 -2.41
CA GLU A 20 12.45 9.23 -1.86
C GLU A 20 11.53 10.38 -2.23
N HIS A 21 11.08 10.44 -3.49
CA HIS A 21 10.07 11.41 -3.91
C HIS A 21 8.76 11.26 -3.12
N CYS A 22 8.26 10.03 -2.93
CA CYS A 22 7.08 9.77 -2.10
C CYS A 22 7.27 10.20 -0.64
N ARG A 23 8.47 10.06 -0.08
CA ARG A 23 8.79 10.54 1.29
C ARG A 23 8.70 12.05 1.38
N THR A 24 9.25 12.77 0.41
CA THR A 24 9.16 14.23 0.34
C THR A 24 7.71 14.70 0.24
N VAL A 25 6.92 14.08 -0.65
CA VAL A 25 5.51 14.41 -0.81
C VAL A 25 4.70 14.08 0.45
N LEU A 26 4.97 12.94 1.10
CA LEU A 26 4.33 12.60 2.37
C LEU A 26 4.65 13.62 3.47
N ALA A 27 5.90 14.07 3.58
CA ALA A 27 6.28 15.10 4.55
C ALA A 27 5.49 16.39 4.30
N ALA A 28 5.42 16.86 3.05
CA ALA A 28 4.63 18.03 2.67
C ALA A 28 3.12 17.84 2.95
N MET A 29 2.57 16.64 2.70
CA MET A 29 1.17 16.33 3.03
C MET A 29 0.90 16.38 4.54
N VAL A 30 1.83 15.88 5.36
CA VAL A 30 1.72 15.92 6.83
C VAL A 30 1.78 17.36 7.32
N GLU A 31 2.71 18.16 6.80
CA GLU A 31 2.86 19.59 7.11
C GLU A 31 1.61 20.39 6.71
N GLY A 32 1.15 20.27 5.46
CA GLY A 32 -0.05 20.97 4.99
C GLY A 32 -1.32 20.53 5.73
N ALA A 33 -1.40 19.28 6.20
CA ALA A 33 -2.50 18.86 7.06
C ALA A 33 -2.44 19.50 8.46
N GLN A 34 -1.26 19.85 8.99
CA GLN A 34 -1.15 20.66 10.21
C GLN A 34 -1.69 22.07 9.96
N GLU A 35 -1.26 22.70 8.87
CA GLU A 35 -1.64 24.08 8.56
C GLU A 35 -3.14 24.22 8.33
N HIS A 36 -3.78 23.27 7.66
CA HIS A 36 -5.24 23.26 7.49
C HIS A 36 -5.99 23.05 8.81
N VAL A 37 -5.43 22.34 9.79
CA VAL A 37 -6.02 22.23 11.13
C VAL A 37 -5.96 23.58 11.84
N VAL A 38 -4.80 24.25 11.82
CA VAL A 38 -4.60 25.56 12.47
C VAL A 38 -5.47 26.64 11.82
N THR A 39 -5.44 26.76 10.49
CA THR A 39 -6.24 27.76 9.76
C THR A 39 -7.75 27.51 9.85
N GLY A 40 -8.18 26.24 9.93
CA GLY A 40 -9.58 25.89 10.14
C GLY A 40 -10.13 26.27 11.51
N GLU A 41 -9.26 26.33 12.53
CA GLU A 41 -9.58 26.83 13.87
C GLU A 41 -9.81 28.35 13.90
N ASP A 42 -9.11 29.11 13.04
CA ASP A 42 -9.20 30.58 13.00
C ASP A 42 -10.32 31.14 12.10
N VAL A 43 -10.78 30.39 11.07
CA VAL A 43 -11.61 30.94 9.97
C VAL A 43 -13.12 30.63 10.08
N SER A 44 -13.55 29.82 11.04
CA SER A 44 -14.90 29.26 11.00
C SER A 44 -16.01 30.15 11.62
N ALA A 45 -16.90 30.67 10.75
CA ALA A 45 -18.03 31.53 11.10
C ALA A 45 -19.40 30.80 11.26
N SER A 46 -19.44 29.47 11.34
CA SER A 46 -20.66 28.73 11.75
C SER A 46 -20.28 27.46 12.53
N GLY A 47 -20.82 27.31 13.75
CA GLY A 47 -20.24 26.42 14.78
C GLY A 47 -20.24 24.91 14.47
N ALA A 48 -21.30 24.36 13.87
CA ALA A 48 -21.43 22.90 13.74
C ALA A 48 -20.64 22.30 12.57
N ASP A 49 -20.70 22.90 11.38
CA ASP A 49 -19.99 22.39 10.19
C ASP A 49 -18.47 22.56 10.32
N ALA A 50 -18.05 23.64 10.97
CA ALA A 50 -16.68 23.91 11.33
C ALA A 50 -16.10 22.87 12.30
N GLU A 51 -16.86 22.47 13.31
CA GLU A 51 -16.43 21.49 14.29
C GLU A 51 -16.23 20.11 13.65
N VAL A 52 -17.16 19.69 12.78
CA VAL A 52 -17.07 18.42 12.04
C VAL A 52 -15.86 18.43 11.09
N LEU A 53 -15.63 19.53 10.38
CA LEU A 53 -14.48 19.67 9.49
C LEU A 53 -13.17 19.66 10.28
N GLY A 54 -13.08 20.45 11.35
CA GLY A 54 -11.91 20.50 12.24
C GLY A 54 -11.60 19.14 12.87
N TYR A 55 -12.62 18.40 13.31
CA TYR A 55 -12.46 17.03 13.79
C TYR A 55 -11.89 16.11 12.72
N ARG A 56 -12.42 16.14 11.49
CA ARG A 56 -11.92 15.31 10.38
C ARG A 56 -10.47 15.64 10.03
N LEU A 57 -10.11 16.92 9.98
CA LEU A 57 -8.74 17.37 9.69
C LEU A 57 -7.77 16.91 10.80
N ARG A 58 -8.15 17.05 12.07
CA ARG A 58 -7.35 16.58 13.21
C ARG A 58 -7.18 15.07 13.22
N SER A 59 -8.25 14.31 13.02
CA SER A 59 -8.19 12.83 12.97
C SER A 59 -7.27 12.36 11.84
N ARG A 60 -7.39 12.95 10.65
CA ARG A 60 -6.51 12.63 9.52
C ARG A 60 -5.05 12.98 9.80
N ALA A 61 -4.80 14.16 10.38
CA ALA A 61 -3.45 14.59 10.75
C ALA A 61 -2.84 13.71 11.86
N LYS A 62 -3.66 13.20 12.78
CA LYS A 62 -3.25 12.25 13.80
C LYS A 62 -2.91 10.89 13.20
N GLU A 63 -3.77 10.35 12.34
CA GLU A 63 -3.55 9.07 11.65
C GLU A 63 -2.25 9.09 10.84
N MET A 64 -1.96 10.17 10.11
CA MET A 64 -0.72 10.31 9.35
C MET A 64 0.52 10.39 10.25
N ARG A 65 0.41 10.95 11.47
CA ARG A 65 1.51 11.01 12.45
C ARG A 65 1.74 9.71 13.19
N GLU A 66 0.67 8.96 13.47
CA GLU A 66 0.72 7.69 14.20
C GLU A 66 1.04 6.51 13.27
N LEU A 67 1.19 6.74 11.96
CA LEU A 67 1.55 5.71 11.00
C LEU A 67 2.91 5.10 11.40
N PRO A 68 2.97 3.77 11.61
CA PRO A 68 4.23 3.12 11.96
C PRO A 68 5.28 3.39 10.89
N PRO A 69 6.54 3.67 11.27
CA PRO A 69 7.61 3.82 10.30
C PRO A 69 7.74 2.54 9.47
N GLY A 70 8.01 2.71 8.18
CA GLY A 70 8.17 1.59 7.27
C GLY A 70 8.09 2.00 5.81
N PRO A 71 8.22 1.03 4.90
CA PRO A 71 8.10 1.25 3.48
C PRO A 71 6.75 1.90 3.10
N LEU A 72 6.80 2.89 2.20
CA LEU A 72 5.61 3.58 1.71
C LEU A 72 4.80 2.73 0.74
N PHE A 73 5.47 1.84 0.01
CA PHE A 73 4.86 0.85 -0.87
C PHE A 73 5.54 -0.51 -0.71
N PHE A 74 4.79 -1.58 -0.96
CA PHE A 74 5.28 -2.96 -0.87
C PHE A 74 5.09 -3.73 -2.19
N GLY A 75 4.34 -3.17 -3.14
CA GLY A 75 4.19 -3.74 -4.46
C GLY A 75 3.84 -2.71 -5.52
N ARG A 76 3.81 -3.17 -6.76
CA ARG A 76 3.42 -2.39 -7.93
C ARG A 76 2.63 -3.26 -8.91
N LEU A 77 1.64 -2.68 -9.56
CA LEU A 77 0.95 -3.28 -10.69
C LEU A 77 1.28 -2.51 -11.95
N ASP A 78 1.69 -3.22 -12.99
CA ASP A 78 1.82 -2.69 -14.34
C ASP A 78 0.70 -3.32 -15.18
N PHE A 79 -0.18 -2.49 -15.73
CA PHE A 79 -1.31 -2.93 -16.56
C PHE A 79 -0.88 -3.08 -18.03
N ALA A 80 -1.57 -3.96 -18.77
CA ALA A 80 -1.31 -4.15 -20.20
C ALA A 80 -1.59 -2.87 -21.00
N GLU A 81 -0.90 -2.68 -22.14
CA GLU A 81 -1.16 -1.54 -23.02
C GLU A 81 -2.55 -1.65 -23.66
N GLY A 82 -3.48 -0.75 -23.27
CA GLY A 82 -4.88 -0.71 -23.70
C GLY A 82 -5.80 -0.05 -22.66
N GLU A 83 -6.98 0.41 -23.12
CA GLU A 83 -8.05 1.21 -22.48
C GLU A 83 -7.68 2.54 -21.79
N GLU A 84 -6.48 2.72 -21.23
CA GLU A 84 -5.96 4.02 -20.77
C GLU A 84 -4.46 3.86 -20.44
N THR A 85 -3.61 3.84 -21.47
CA THR A 85 -2.12 3.83 -21.43
C THR A 85 -1.47 3.19 -20.19
N GLY A 86 -1.12 1.90 -20.27
CA GLY A 86 -0.04 1.25 -19.49
C GLY A 86 0.24 1.80 -18.09
N ARG A 87 -0.81 1.93 -17.26
CA ARG A 87 -0.70 2.61 -15.97
C ARG A 87 0.10 1.73 -15.00
N ALA A 88 1.06 2.32 -14.31
CA ALA A 88 1.73 1.69 -13.17
C ALA A 88 1.10 2.21 -11.88
N LEU A 89 0.78 1.31 -10.93
CA LEU A 89 0.24 1.65 -9.63
C LEU A 89 1.13 1.08 -8.53
N HIS A 90 1.80 1.93 -7.76
CA HIS A 90 2.45 1.51 -6.52
C HIS A 90 1.41 1.34 -5.42
N ILE A 91 1.46 0.20 -4.73
CA ILE A 91 0.49 -0.20 -3.71
C ILE A 91 1.16 -0.11 -2.34
N GLY A 92 0.51 0.62 -1.43
CA GLY A 92 1.03 0.92 -0.12
C GLY A 92 -0.05 1.09 0.94
N ARG A 93 0.38 1.52 2.13
CA ARG A 93 -0.49 1.64 3.32
C ARG A 93 -1.34 2.90 3.34
N LEU A 94 -0.87 3.91 2.65
CA LEU A 94 -1.41 5.24 2.65
C LEU A 94 -1.43 5.74 1.21
N ARG A 95 -2.49 6.46 0.85
CA ARG A 95 -2.51 7.21 -0.41
C ARG A 95 -1.52 8.38 -0.31
N ILE A 96 -0.57 8.44 -1.24
CA ILE A 96 0.37 9.56 -1.37
C ILE A 96 0.10 10.25 -2.70
N THR A 97 -0.09 11.57 -2.68
CA THR A 97 -0.41 12.35 -3.87
C THR A 97 0.07 13.79 -3.71
N GLU A 98 0.64 14.35 -4.76
CA GLU A 98 1.08 15.75 -4.76
C GLU A 98 -0.09 16.72 -4.74
N HIS A 99 -1.21 16.35 -5.39
CA HIS A 99 -2.40 17.18 -5.47
C HIS A 99 -3.66 16.31 -5.46
N PRO A 100 -4.76 16.70 -4.79
CA PRO A 100 -5.97 15.88 -4.68
C PRO A 100 -6.53 15.37 -6.02
N ALA A 101 -6.44 16.20 -7.07
CA ALA A 101 -6.89 15.89 -8.43
C ALA A 101 -5.84 15.17 -9.30
N ALA A 102 -4.59 15.07 -8.86
CA ALA A 102 -3.56 14.34 -9.58
C ALA A 102 -3.66 12.82 -9.31
N PRO A 103 -3.19 11.98 -10.25
CA PRO A 103 -2.97 10.57 -9.97
C PRO A 103 -2.07 10.40 -8.72
N PRO A 104 -2.40 9.48 -7.80
CA PRO A 104 -1.56 9.24 -6.63
C PRO A 104 -0.23 8.59 -7.03
N LEU A 105 0.83 8.95 -6.33
CA LEU A 105 2.12 8.27 -6.38
C LEU A 105 2.04 6.89 -5.74
N VAL A 106 1.31 6.78 -4.64
CA VAL A 106 1.02 5.50 -3.96
C VAL A 106 -0.48 5.37 -3.73
N VAL A 107 -1.04 4.23 -4.10
CA VAL A 107 -2.44 3.88 -3.87
C VAL A 107 -2.55 3.11 -2.55
N ASP A 108 -3.52 3.48 -1.73
CA ASP A 108 -3.89 2.70 -0.55
C ASP A 108 -4.35 1.30 -0.96
N TRP A 109 -3.82 0.27 -0.32
CA TRP A 109 -4.19 -1.11 -0.60
C TRP A 109 -5.68 -1.39 -0.42
N ARG A 110 -6.39 -0.63 0.42
CA ARG A 110 -7.84 -0.75 0.63
C ARG A 110 -8.67 -0.10 -0.49
N ALA A 111 -8.07 0.67 -1.37
CA ALA A 111 -8.79 1.24 -2.51
C ALA A 111 -9.31 0.13 -3.45
N PRO A 112 -10.48 0.29 -4.09
CA PRO A 112 -11.03 -0.71 -5.00
C PRO A 112 -10.08 -1.10 -6.14
N VAL A 113 -9.34 -0.11 -6.69
CA VAL A 113 -8.38 -0.33 -7.78
C VAL A 113 -7.19 -1.22 -7.36
N SER A 114 -6.89 -1.30 -6.07
CA SER A 114 -5.80 -2.13 -5.53
C SER A 114 -6.18 -3.60 -5.40
N ARG A 115 -7.47 -3.97 -5.56
CA ARG A 115 -7.97 -5.34 -5.44
C ARG A 115 -7.27 -6.32 -6.37
N ALA A 116 -6.89 -5.86 -7.57
CA ALA A 116 -6.14 -6.67 -8.53
C ALA A 116 -4.77 -7.11 -7.99
N PHE A 117 -4.16 -6.37 -7.05
CA PHE A 117 -2.89 -6.77 -6.45
C PHE A 117 -2.98 -8.13 -5.75
N TYR A 118 -4.10 -8.35 -5.06
CA TYR A 118 -4.37 -9.58 -4.31
C TYR A 118 -5.05 -10.64 -5.16
N GLN A 119 -6.03 -10.25 -5.98
CA GLN A 119 -6.94 -11.21 -6.63
C GLN A 119 -6.54 -11.60 -8.06
N ALA A 120 -5.68 -10.82 -8.73
CA ALA A 120 -5.26 -11.19 -10.08
C ALA A 120 -4.41 -12.47 -10.06
N THR A 121 -4.65 -13.35 -11.02
CA THR A 121 -3.93 -14.60 -11.22
C THR A 121 -3.53 -14.76 -12.67
N ALA A 122 -2.70 -15.76 -12.98
CA ALA A 122 -2.37 -16.09 -14.38
C ALA A 122 -3.60 -16.46 -15.23
N GLY A 123 -4.64 -17.06 -14.61
CA GLY A 123 -5.88 -17.44 -15.28
C GLY A 123 -6.93 -16.33 -15.35
N ASP A 124 -6.85 -15.36 -14.43
CA ASP A 124 -7.67 -14.14 -14.41
C ASP A 124 -6.77 -12.93 -14.07
N PRO A 125 -6.05 -12.35 -15.06
CA PRO A 125 -5.09 -11.28 -14.81
C PRO A 125 -5.73 -9.93 -14.45
N ARG A 126 -7.03 -9.76 -14.69
CA ARG A 126 -7.75 -8.50 -14.42
C ARG A 126 -7.08 -7.26 -15.02
N GLY A 127 -6.54 -7.40 -16.22
CA GLY A 127 -5.80 -6.35 -16.94
C GLY A 127 -4.35 -6.12 -16.47
N VAL A 128 -3.90 -6.79 -15.41
CA VAL A 128 -2.53 -6.69 -14.90
C VAL A 128 -1.59 -7.50 -15.79
N ALA A 129 -0.58 -6.82 -16.36
CA ALA A 129 0.48 -7.47 -17.11
C ALA A 129 1.56 -8.02 -16.17
N VAL A 130 1.98 -7.20 -15.20
CA VAL A 130 3.02 -7.56 -14.22
C VAL A 130 2.60 -7.15 -12.82
N ARG A 131 2.69 -8.09 -11.87
CA ARG A 131 2.64 -7.82 -10.44
C ARG A 131 4.05 -7.87 -9.89
N ARG A 132 4.53 -6.74 -9.38
CA ARG A 132 5.84 -6.60 -8.74
C ARG A 132 5.69 -6.53 -7.23
N ARG A 133 6.58 -7.21 -6.51
CA ARG A 133 6.67 -7.18 -5.05
C ARG A 133 8.04 -6.67 -4.64
N PHE A 134 8.11 -5.86 -3.59
CA PHE A 134 9.35 -5.25 -3.13
C PHE A 134 9.85 -5.88 -1.83
N GLY A 135 11.14 -6.23 -1.83
CA GLY A 135 11.85 -6.81 -0.70
C GLY A 135 12.59 -5.70 0.05
N TRP A 136 12.26 -5.54 1.32
CA TRP A 136 12.88 -4.54 2.20
C TRP A 136 13.78 -5.20 3.24
N ALA A 137 14.86 -4.54 3.61
CA ALA A 137 15.76 -5.00 4.67
C ALA A 137 14.98 -5.32 5.97
N PRO A 138 15.38 -6.35 6.73
CA PRO A 138 14.76 -6.67 8.02
C PRO A 138 14.81 -5.46 8.96
N GLY A 139 13.67 -5.12 9.55
CA GLY A 139 13.57 -3.97 10.46
C GLY A 139 13.62 -2.60 9.78
N SER A 140 13.54 -2.55 8.44
CA SER A 140 13.51 -1.30 7.69
C SER A 140 12.45 -0.34 8.22
N ARG A 141 12.87 0.91 8.41
CA ARG A 141 11.99 2.04 8.75
C ARG A 141 11.48 2.76 7.50
N GLY A 142 11.69 2.17 6.32
CA GLY A 142 11.33 2.74 5.03
C GLY A 142 12.37 3.71 4.48
N ASP A 143 13.66 3.54 4.77
CA ASP A 143 14.70 4.28 4.07
C ASP A 143 14.88 3.67 2.67
N ALA A 144 15.02 4.49 1.62
CA ALA A 144 15.07 3.98 0.25
C ALA A 144 16.22 2.98 0.04
N ALA A 145 17.36 3.18 0.71
CA ALA A 145 18.48 2.23 0.69
C ALA A 145 18.11 0.82 1.19
N ASP A 146 17.08 0.68 2.03
CA ASP A 146 16.59 -0.60 2.52
C ASP A 146 15.80 -1.39 1.47
N LEU A 147 15.47 -0.81 0.31
CA LEU A 147 14.89 -1.57 -0.80
C LEU A 147 15.98 -2.45 -1.40
N THR A 148 15.97 -3.73 -1.06
CA THR A 148 17.05 -4.68 -1.38
C THR A 148 16.69 -5.68 -2.48
N GLY A 149 15.42 -5.81 -2.84
CA GLY A 149 15.00 -6.75 -3.86
C GLY A 149 13.64 -6.46 -4.46
N MET A 150 13.34 -7.16 -5.54
CA MET A 150 12.06 -7.11 -6.24
C MET A 150 11.79 -8.43 -6.94
N GLU A 151 10.52 -8.83 -7.00
CA GLU A 151 10.05 -10.02 -7.72
C GLU A 151 8.91 -9.64 -8.66
N ASP A 152 9.07 -9.96 -9.94
CA ASP A 152 8.07 -9.74 -10.98
C ASP A 152 7.35 -11.04 -11.32
N GLU A 153 6.03 -10.98 -11.31
CA GLU A 153 5.12 -12.04 -11.71
C GLU A 153 4.37 -11.57 -12.97
N HIS A 154 4.68 -12.16 -14.13
CA HIS A 154 4.09 -11.74 -15.42
C HIS A 154 2.75 -12.44 -15.67
N LEU A 155 1.70 -11.96 -15.02
CA LEU A 155 0.34 -12.51 -15.15
C LEU A 155 -0.16 -12.47 -16.60
N GLY A 156 0.19 -11.43 -17.37
CA GLY A 156 -0.16 -11.33 -18.79
C GLY A 156 0.50 -12.40 -19.67
N ARG A 157 1.51 -13.12 -19.16
CA ARG A 157 2.18 -14.25 -19.83
C ARG A 157 1.75 -15.61 -19.26
N GLY A 158 0.76 -15.63 -18.37
CA GLY A 158 0.33 -16.83 -17.67
C GLY A 158 1.33 -17.35 -16.63
N GLU A 159 2.28 -16.51 -16.18
CA GLU A 159 3.23 -16.91 -15.14
C GLU A 159 2.54 -16.98 -13.78
N SER A 160 2.72 -18.11 -13.09
CA SER A 160 2.30 -18.30 -11.69
C SER A 160 3.52 -18.77 -10.91
N ARG A 161 4.01 -17.93 -9.99
CA ARG A 161 5.19 -18.24 -9.18
C ARG A 161 4.97 -17.84 -7.72
N ALA A 162 5.30 -18.75 -6.80
CA ALA A 162 5.34 -18.42 -5.39
C ALA A 162 6.40 -17.33 -5.12
N SER A 163 6.01 -16.28 -4.40
CA SER A 163 6.89 -15.16 -4.05
C SER A 163 7.74 -15.50 -2.82
N ALA A 164 9.07 -15.44 -2.96
CA ALA A 164 9.97 -15.63 -1.83
C ALA A 164 9.98 -14.40 -0.91
N ILE A 165 9.71 -13.20 -1.45
CA ILE A 165 9.49 -11.99 -0.67
C ILE A 165 8.28 -12.16 0.27
N VAL A 166 7.15 -12.64 -0.24
CA VAL A 166 5.95 -12.86 0.58
C VAL A 166 6.20 -13.96 1.62
N ALA A 167 6.81 -15.07 1.23
CA ALA A 167 7.15 -16.15 2.16
C ALA A 167 8.03 -15.66 3.33
N ARG A 168 9.09 -14.91 3.02
CA ARG A 168 9.97 -14.30 4.04
C ARG A 168 9.23 -13.32 4.95
N GLU A 169 8.30 -12.52 4.42
CA GLU A 169 7.53 -11.58 5.24
C GLU A 169 6.52 -12.31 6.15
N ILE A 170 5.96 -13.44 5.70
CA ILE A 170 5.09 -14.29 6.53
C ILE A 170 5.86 -14.90 7.70
N GLU A 171 7.09 -15.38 7.45
CA GLU A 171 7.97 -16.01 8.45
C GLU A 171 8.59 -15.03 9.44
N ARG A 172 8.58 -13.72 9.14
CA ARG A 172 9.20 -12.72 10.01
C ARG A 172 8.54 -12.71 11.40
N PRO A 173 9.36 -12.66 12.47
CA PRO A 173 8.84 -12.53 13.83
C PRO A 173 7.93 -11.32 13.97
N ARG A 174 6.71 -11.55 14.46
CA ARG A 174 5.71 -10.52 14.76
C ARG A 174 5.86 -10.10 16.22
N VAL A 175 6.87 -9.27 16.49
CA VAL A 175 7.16 -8.74 17.85
C VAL A 175 6.75 -7.27 17.92
N GLY A 176 6.02 -6.87 18.97
CA GLY A 176 5.49 -5.53 19.16
C GLY A 176 4.00 -5.39 18.78
N PRO A 177 3.47 -4.16 18.61
CA PRO A 177 2.14 -3.93 18.05
C PRO A 177 1.97 -4.72 16.76
N MET A 178 0.79 -5.29 16.53
CA MET A 178 0.53 -6.18 15.40
C MET A 178 1.03 -5.56 14.08
N ARG A 179 2.03 -6.18 13.44
CA ARG A 179 2.57 -5.72 12.16
C ARG A 179 1.49 -5.75 11.10
N ASP A 180 1.50 -4.74 10.25
CA ASP A 180 0.58 -4.63 9.11
C ASP A 180 0.70 -5.84 8.17
N ILE A 181 -0.45 -6.36 7.75
CA ILE A 181 -0.59 -7.52 6.86
C ILE A 181 -0.68 -7.13 5.39
N ALA A 182 -0.75 -5.84 5.03
CA ALA A 182 -1.03 -5.41 3.66
C ALA A 182 -0.15 -6.10 2.59
N ALA A 183 1.13 -6.35 2.87
CA ALA A 183 2.04 -7.02 1.94
C ALA A 183 1.83 -8.55 1.82
N THR A 184 1.12 -9.16 2.77
CA THR A 184 0.95 -10.62 2.92
C THR A 184 -0.50 -11.10 2.91
N ILE A 185 -1.47 -10.19 2.76
CA ILE A 185 -2.89 -10.53 2.57
C ILE A 185 -3.04 -11.53 1.43
N GLN A 186 -3.77 -12.60 1.72
CA GLN A 186 -4.16 -13.62 0.74
C GLN A 186 -5.49 -13.25 0.07
N PRO A 187 -5.80 -13.77 -1.13
CA PRO A 187 -7.02 -13.43 -1.86
C PRO A 187 -8.30 -13.61 -1.04
N GLU A 188 -8.44 -14.71 -0.30
CA GLU A 188 -9.63 -14.98 0.52
C GLU A 188 -9.72 -14.04 1.72
N GLN A 189 -8.58 -13.60 2.26
CA GLN A 189 -8.52 -12.60 3.33
C GLN A 189 -8.89 -11.21 2.81
N ASP A 190 -8.47 -10.86 1.58
CA ASP A 190 -8.82 -9.59 0.94
C ASP A 190 -10.34 -9.44 0.79
N ASP A 191 -11.03 -10.51 0.39
CA ASP A 191 -12.50 -10.53 0.33
C ASP A 191 -13.16 -10.31 1.70
N LEU A 192 -12.62 -10.95 2.75
CA LEU A 192 -13.15 -10.79 4.11
C LEU A 192 -12.93 -9.38 4.65
N VAL A 193 -11.75 -8.79 4.41
CA VAL A 193 -11.43 -7.41 4.82
C VAL A 193 -12.35 -6.41 4.11
N ARG A 194 -12.65 -6.63 2.83
CA ARG A 194 -13.50 -5.73 2.02
C ARG A 194 -14.98 -6.03 2.10
N ALA A 195 -15.39 -7.03 2.89
CA ALA A 195 -16.79 -7.37 3.05
C ALA A 195 -17.57 -6.14 3.57
N ALA A 196 -18.79 -5.94 3.06
CA ALA A 196 -19.60 -4.78 3.42
C ALA A 196 -19.77 -4.65 4.95
N LEU A 197 -19.72 -3.41 5.44
CA LEU A 197 -19.83 -3.12 6.88
C LEU A 197 -21.17 -3.52 7.50
N GLY A 198 -22.21 -3.70 6.67
CA GLY A 198 -23.56 -4.09 7.11
C GLY A 198 -23.76 -5.57 7.39
N SER A 199 -22.77 -6.44 7.15
CA SER A 199 -22.88 -7.88 7.42
C SER A 199 -22.15 -8.28 8.71
N THR A 200 -22.66 -9.27 9.44
CA THR A 200 -21.90 -9.94 10.49
C THR A 200 -21.14 -11.10 9.86
N VAL A 201 -19.81 -11.17 10.06
CA VAL A 201 -18.95 -12.18 9.46
C VAL A 201 -18.20 -12.93 10.56
N CYS A 202 -18.25 -14.25 10.55
CA CYS A 202 -17.42 -15.11 11.40
C CYS A 202 -16.20 -15.58 10.59
N VAL A 203 -14.99 -15.28 11.07
CA VAL A 203 -13.72 -15.68 10.42
C VAL A 203 -13.13 -16.89 11.14
N GLN A 204 -13.24 -18.07 10.52
CA GLN A 204 -12.69 -19.32 11.04
C GLN A 204 -11.45 -19.75 10.25
N GLY A 205 -10.44 -20.31 10.93
CA GLY A 205 -9.19 -20.73 10.31
C GLY A 205 -8.17 -21.26 11.32
N ALA A 206 -7.18 -22.01 10.85
CA ALA A 206 -6.14 -22.62 11.69
C ALA A 206 -5.31 -21.58 12.47
N PRO A 207 -4.57 -21.98 13.53
CA PRO A 207 -3.60 -21.11 14.18
C PRO A 207 -2.63 -20.48 13.16
N GLY A 208 -2.31 -19.20 13.31
CA GLY A 208 -1.37 -18.50 12.42
C GLY A 208 -1.94 -17.96 11.10
N THR A 209 -3.19 -18.28 10.72
CA THR A 209 -3.78 -17.85 9.43
C THR A 209 -4.23 -16.38 9.36
N GLY A 210 -3.73 -15.51 10.25
CA GLY A 210 -3.97 -14.06 10.15
C GLY A 210 -5.36 -13.56 10.53
N LYS A 211 -6.22 -14.38 11.18
CA LYS A 211 -7.60 -14.02 11.55
C LYS A 211 -7.73 -12.70 12.32
N THR A 212 -6.88 -12.49 13.33
CA THR A 212 -6.87 -11.26 14.13
C THR A 212 -6.61 -10.03 13.27
N ALA A 213 -5.75 -10.16 12.26
CA ALA A 213 -5.41 -9.07 11.38
C ALA A 213 -6.52 -8.77 10.37
N VAL A 214 -7.21 -9.79 9.87
CA VAL A 214 -8.45 -9.61 9.09
C VAL A 214 -9.48 -8.84 9.91
N GLY A 215 -9.70 -9.22 11.17
CA GLY A 215 -10.67 -8.56 12.05
C GLY A 215 -10.33 -7.10 12.39
N LEU A 216 -9.05 -6.73 12.44
CA LEU A 216 -8.60 -5.36 12.75
C LEU A 216 -8.63 -4.41 11.55
N HIS A 217 -8.62 -4.95 10.32
CA HIS A 217 -8.63 -4.14 9.10
C HIS A 217 -9.98 -4.08 8.40
N ARG A 218 -10.98 -4.82 8.91
CA ARG A 218 -12.38 -4.74 8.52
C ARG A 218 -13.08 -3.65 9.31
#